data_AF-A0A0Q6KSH4-F1
#
_entry.id   AF-A0A0Q6KSH4-F1
#
_cell.length_a   1.000
_cell.length_b   1.000
_cell.length_c   1.000
_cell.angle_alpha   90.00
_cell.angle_beta   90.00
_cell.angle_gamma   90.00
#
_symmetry.space_group_name_H-M   'P 1'
#
loop_
_entity.id
_entity.type
_entity.pdbx_description
1 polymer ?
#
loop_
_entity_poly.entity_id
_entity_poly.type
_entity_poly.pdbx_seq_one_letter_code
_entity_poly.pdbx_strand_id
1 'polypeptide(L)'
;MRRNHKLVIPQWYPKLGDSGAQFLMPLDLTGDGAADLALVVSAVGDRAYRGHTVLTLDMAYTNARLVARPDSEWLKPEAAPQPAAI
;
A
#
# COMPACT_ATOMS: atom_id res chain seq x y z
N MET A 1 20.12 -3.77 -13.02
CA MET A 1 19.09 -4.33 -12.11
C MET A 1 18.77 -3.30 -11.02
N ARG A 2 17.74 -2.45 -11.18
CA ARG A 2 17.32 -1.52 -10.13
C ARG A 2 16.36 -2.25 -9.20
N ARG A 3 16.88 -2.72 -8.06
CA ARG A 3 16.11 -3.36 -6.99
C ARG A 3 15.71 -2.28 -6.00
N ASN A 4 14.56 -1.65 -6.22
CA ASN A 4 14.05 -0.61 -5.33
C ASN A 4 13.17 -1.26 -4.25
N HIS A 5 13.79 -1.75 -3.17
CA HIS A 5 13.15 -2.49 -2.08
C HIS A 5 12.45 -1.60 -1.03
N LYS A 6 11.98 -0.39 -1.39
CA LYS A 6 11.10 0.41 -0.52
C LYS A 6 9.64 -0.06 -0.65
N LEU A 7 9.43 -1.38 -0.61
CA LEU A 7 8.19 -2.03 -1.06
C LEU A 7 7.02 -1.79 -0.11
N VAL A 8 7.27 -1.69 1.19
CA VAL A 8 6.20 -1.74 2.19
C VAL A 8 5.98 -0.36 2.81
N ILE A 9 4.75 0.16 2.67
CA ILE A 9 4.39 1.50 3.13
C ILE A 9 3.73 1.39 4.51
N PRO A 10 4.22 2.11 5.54
CA PRO A 10 3.59 2.09 6.85
C PRO A 10 2.21 2.76 6.81
N GLN A 11 1.24 2.14 7.46
CA GLN A 11 -0.12 2.64 7.65
C GLN A 11 -0.48 2.57 9.14
N TRP A 12 -1.14 3.62 9.63
CA TRP A 12 -1.67 3.65 10.99
C TRP A 12 -3.19 3.56 10.91
N TYR A 13 -3.77 2.65 11.67
CA TYR A 13 -5.21 2.52 11.78
C TYR A 13 -5.65 2.77 13.23
N PRO A 14 -6.12 3.98 13.54
CA PRO A 14 -6.44 4.40 14.91
C PRO A 14 -7.47 3.51 15.61
N LYS A 15 -8.36 2.84 14.85
CA LYS A 15 -9.40 2.00 15.45
C LYS A 15 -8.86 0.71 16.11
N LEU A 16 -7.62 0.32 15.82
CA LEU A 16 -6.98 -0.85 16.42
C LEU A 16 -6.15 -0.52 17.69
N GLY A 17 -6.17 0.73 18.16
CA GLY A 17 -5.43 1.14 19.36
C GLY A 17 -3.92 0.92 19.23
N ASP A 18 -3.28 0.38 20.26
CA ASP A 18 -1.83 0.08 20.27
C ASP A 18 -1.40 -0.94 19.21
N SER A 19 -2.33 -1.71 18.65
CA SER A 19 -2.11 -2.64 17.53
C SER A 19 -2.31 -1.99 16.16
N GLY A 20 -2.45 -0.66 16.09
CA GLY A 20 -2.79 0.09 14.88
C GLY A 20 -1.70 0.15 13.82
N ALA A 21 -0.49 -0.35 14.11
CA ALA A 21 0.63 -0.39 13.18
C ALA A 21 0.42 -1.47 12.11
N GLN A 22 0.18 -1.02 10.88
CA GLN A 22 -0.01 -1.85 9.72
C GLN A 22 0.93 -1.44 8.60
N PHE A 23 1.00 -2.30 7.60
CA PHE A 23 1.91 -2.19 6.48
C PHE A 23 1.15 -2.53 5.21
N LEU A 24 1.34 -1.72 4.17
CA LEU A 24 0.80 -1.97 2.84
C LEU A 24 1.89 -2.64 1.99
N MET A 25 1.63 -3.88 1.60
CA MET A 25 2.50 -4.66 0.73
C MET A 25 1.91 -4.71 -0.69
N PRO A 26 2.67 -4.37 -1.75
CA PRO A 26 2.20 -4.48 -3.11
C PRO A 26 2.03 -5.95 -3.52
N LEU A 27 0.93 -6.23 -4.21
CA LEU A 27 0.65 -7.51 -4.85
C LEU A 27 0.63 -7.32 -6.37
N ASP A 28 1.43 -8.12 -7.06
CA ASP A 28 1.42 -8.29 -8.51
C ASP A 28 0.68 -9.60 -8.82
N LEU A 29 -0.49 -9.49 -9.45
CA LEU A 29 -1.33 -10.63 -9.84
C LEU A 29 -1.15 -10.97 -11.33
N THR A 30 -0.64 -10.04 -12.14
CA THR A 30 -0.50 -10.18 -13.59
C THR A 30 0.89 -10.67 -14.01
N GLY A 31 1.87 -10.58 -13.12
CA GLY A 31 3.27 -10.97 -13.33
C GLY A 31 4.07 -9.96 -14.16
N ASP A 32 3.58 -8.73 -14.31
CA ASP A 32 4.23 -7.67 -15.09
C ASP A 32 5.20 -6.81 -14.28
N GLY A 33 5.31 -7.07 -12.97
CA GLY A 33 6.15 -6.34 -12.03
C GLY A 33 5.55 -5.02 -11.53
N ALA A 34 4.31 -4.70 -11.91
CA ALA A 34 3.53 -3.61 -11.34
C ALA A 34 2.66 -4.11 -10.18
N ALA A 35 2.33 -3.21 -9.25
CA ALA A 35 1.40 -3.54 -8.18
C ALA A 35 -0.02 -3.37 -8.71
N ASP A 36 -0.83 -4.42 -8.65
CA ASP A 36 -2.27 -4.36 -8.96
C ASP A 36 -3.08 -3.98 -7.71
N LEU A 37 -2.65 -4.48 -6.55
CA LEU A 37 -3.34 -4.34 -5.27
C LEU A 37 -2.35 -4.11 -4.12
N ALA A 38 -2.87 -3.71 -2.97
CA ALA A 38 -2.10 -3.60 -1.73
C ALA A 38 -2.69 -4.51 -0.64
N LEU A 39 -1.90 -5.45 -0.14
CA LEU A 39 -2.22 -6.26 1.02
C LEU A 39 -1.88 -5.51 2.30
N VAL A 40 -2.87 -5.34 3.17
CA VAL A 40 -2.67 -4.81 4.52
C VAL A 40 -2.17 -5.93 5.43
N VAL A 41 -1.00 -5.78 6.02
CA VAL A 41 -0.40 -6.73 6.96
C VAL A 41 -0.07 -6.07 8.30
N SER A 42 -0.16 -6.82 9.39
CA SER A 42 0.36 -6.41 10.70
C SER A 42 1.32 -7.46 11.23
N ALA A 43 2.30 -7.04 12.03
CA ALA A 43 3.16 -7.98 12.73
C ALA A 43 2.34 -8.79 13.76
N VAL A 44 2.63 -10.09 13.88
CA VAL A 44 2.06 -10.98 14.89
C VAL A 44 3.22 -11.71 15.55
N GLY A 45 3.57 -11.30 16.77
CA GLY A 45 4.80 -11.72 17.43
C GLY A 45 6.05 -11.27 16.65
N ASP A 46 7.17 -11.96 16.86
CA ASP A 46 8.47 -11.51 16.35
C ASP A 46 8.82 -12.00 14.94
N ARG A 47 8.05 -12.93 14.37
CA ARG A 47 8.44 -13.66 13.14
C ARG A 47 7.35 -13.87 12.11
N ALA A 48 6.14 -13.34 12.34
CA ALA A 48 5.03 -13.53 11.43
C ALA A 48 4.32 -12.22 11.11
N TYR A 49 3.75 -12.17 9.91
CA TYR A 49 2.83 -11.11 9.49
C TYR A 49 1.48 -11.74 9.17
N ARG A 50 0.41 -11.14 9.68
CA ARG A 50 -0.96 -11.52 9.32
C ARG A 50 -1.49 -10.53 8.29
N GLY A 51 -1.93 -11.04 7.14
CA GLY A 51 -2.72 -10.28 6.18
C GLY A 51 -4.15 -10.12 6.67
N HIS A 52 -4.69 -8.90 6.56
CA HIS A 52 -6.03 -8.56 7.01
C HIS A 52 -7.00 -8.39 5.85
N THR A 53 -6.62 -7.55 4.88
CA THR A 53 -7.47 -7.22 3.75
C THR A 53 -6.64 -6.79 2.56
N VAL A 54 -7.21 -6.90 1.37
CA VAL A 54 -6.61 -6.43 0.12
C VAL A 54 -7.34 -5.17 -0.33
N LEU A 55 -6.58 -4.13 -0.65
CA LEU A 55 -7.06 -2.82 -1.05
C LEU A 55 -6.66 -2.54 -2.50
N THR A 56 -7.46 -1.72 -3.18
CA THR A 56 -7.03 -1.09 -4.44
C THR A 56 -5.93 -0.05 -4.17
N LEU A 57 -5.16 0.31 -5.19
CA LEU A 57 -4.10 1.32 -5.07
C LEU A 57 -4.63 2.68 -4.58
N ASP A 58 -5.81 3.12 -5.04
CA ASP A 58 -6.43 4.37 -4.59
C ASP A 58 -6.77 4.37 -3.09
N MET A 59 -7.31 3.24 -2.62
CA MET A 59 -7.61 3.06 -1.20
C MET A 59 -6.34 3.04 -0.36
N ALA A 60 -5.31 2.33 -0.85
CA ALA A 60 -4.00 2.28 -0.22
C ALA A 60 -3.34 3.67 -0.15
N TYR A 61 -3.42 4.46 -1.23
CA TYR A 61 -2.89 5.82 -1.28
C TYR A 61 -3.59 6.75 -0.29
N THR A 62 -4.92 6.67 -0.23
CA THR A 62 -5.74 7.42 0.73
C THR A 62 -5.35 7.11 2.17
N ASN A 63 -5.13 5.82 2.48
CA ASN A 63 -4.75 5.37 3.80
C ASN A 63 -3.29 5.69 4.16
N ALA A 64 -2.37 5.64 3.19
CA ALA A 64 -0.96 5.91 3.38
C ALA A 64 -0.65 7.37 3.70
N ARG A 65 -1.42 8.32 3.12
CA ARG A 65 -1.18 9.76 3.32
C ARG A 65 -1.26 10.22 4.78
N LEU A 66 -1.94 9.45 5.63
CA LEU A 66 -2.12 9.76 7.05
C LEU A 66 -0.84 9.59 7.87
N VAL A 67 0.12 8.80 7.38
CA VAL A 67 1.34 8.43 8.13
C VAL A 67 2.62 8.86 7.42
N ALA A 68 2.64 8.81 6.09
CA ALA A 68 3.79 9.22 5.31
C ALA A 68 3.33 9.92 4.03
N ARG A 69 4.14 10.87 3.54
CA ARG A 69 4.02 11.30 2.14
C ARG A 69 4.37 10.06 1.30
N PRO A 70 3.44 9.49 0.50
CA PRO A 70 3.74 8.27 -0.25
C PRO A 70 4.68 8.62 -1.41
N ASP A 71 5.97 8.75 -1.12
CA ASP A 71 7.04 8.92 -2.13
C ASP A 71 7.46 7.53 -2.69
N SER A 72 6.51 6.59 -2.70
CA SER A 72 6.73 5.23 -3.15
C SER A 72 6.53 5.15 -4.65
N GLU A 73 7.49 4.51 -5.33
CA GLU A 73 7.49 4.34 -6.78
C GLU A 73 6.24 3.64 -7.32
N TRP A 74 5.62 2.79 -6.50
CA TRP A 74 4.48 1.94 -6.88
C TRP A 74 3.11 2.49 -6.42
N LEU A 75 3.08 3.41 -5.44
CA LEU A 75 1.85 3.96 -4.88
C LEU A 75 1.79 5.46 -5.15
N LYS A 76 1.44 5.81 -6.39
CA LYS A 76 1.31 7.17 -6.88
C LYS A 76 -0.17 7.58 -6.90
N PRO A 77 -0.50 8.87 -6.68
CA PRO A 77 -1.85 9.33 -6.95
C PRO A 77 -2.16 9.10 -8.43
N GLU A 78 -3.32 8.53 -8.74
CA GLU A 78 -3.80 8.53 -10.12
C GLU A 78 -3.91 10.00 -10.55
N ALA A 79 -3.14 10.40 -11.57
CA ALA A 79 -3.38 11.67 -12.22
C ALA A 79 -4.81 11.61 -12.74
N ALA A 80 -5.66 12.52 -12.25
CA ALA A 80 -7.08 12.59 -12.52
C ALA A 80 -7.43 12.16 -13.96
N PRO A 81 -8.56 11.45 -14.18
CA PRO A 81 -8.96 11.06 -15.51
C PRO A 81 -8.92 12.29 -16.41
N GLN A 82 -8.05 12.27 -17.43
CA GLN A 82 -8.03 13.31 -18.44
C GLN A 82 -9.45 13.36 -19.02
N PRO A 83 -10.12 14.54 -19.01
CA PRO A 83 -11.45 14.62 -19.58
C PRO A 83 -11.35 14.16 -21.03
N ALA A 84 -12.09 13.09 -21.34
CA ALA A 84 -12.21 12.60 -22.70
C ALA A 84 -12.59 13.79 -23.58
N ALA A 85 -11.72 14.10 -24.54
CA ALA A 85 -12.00 15.12 -25.54
C ALA A 85 -13.29 14.73 -26.26
N ILE A 86 -14.33 15.54 -26.05
CA ILE A 86 -15.57 15.55 -26.83
C ILE A 86 -15.34 16.24 -28.17
#